data_AF-A0AAD5JQZ6-F1
#
_entry.id   AF-A0AAD5JQZ6-F1
#
_cell.length_a   1.000
_cell.length_b   1.000
_cell.length_c   1.000
_cell.angle_alpha   90.00
_cell.angle_beta   90.00
_cell.angle_gamma   90.00
#
_symmetry.space_group_name_H-M   'P 1'
#
loop_
_entity.id
_entity.type
_entity.pdbx_description
1 polymer ?
#
loop_
_entity_poly.entity_id
_entity_poly.type
_entity_poly.pdbx_seq_one_letter_code
_entity_poly.pdbx_strand_id
1 'polypeptide(L)'
;MLRQLNSFFFILVLTVGIPLTLFFTTRNHIEAMYSLLICAILPLLYTIYFLFRHRKIDIFSFLMFLDYIIAGVVSLATGDATVTILRDSAVTAVVSLVFYATMIPIETTWIKIRPLTFILSTEMLIDAKATYHWINPKGMRQEMSVVDWVWSVRKIRIYHYCLTCGWATCLMGDYIVRVVMVTATDISKHDIYLSGSIIVMIELVIMTVLGVIVAVMTRRVTRQWVRDNDYTEKYGWKMEQLRPYHHEEEEVEEEEVLEEVEDVNVV
;
A
#
# COMPACT_ATOMS: atom_id res chain seq x y z
N MET A 1 5.76 -17.91 -0.13
CA MET A 1 5.89 -17.14 1.14
C MET A 1 7.32 -16.70 1.44
N LEU A 2 8.32 -17.59 1.58
CA LEU A 2 9.72 -17.20 1.89
C LEU A 2 10.31 -16.13 0.95
N ARG A 3 10.04 -16.22 -0.35
CA ARG A 3 10.52 -15.24 -1.34
C ARG A 3 9.90 -13.84 -1.15
N GLN A 4 8.61 -13.78 -0.79
CA GLN A 4 7.92 -12.52 -0.47
C GLN A 4 8.43 -11.92 0.84
N LEU A 5 8.74 -12.78 1.82
CA LEU A 5 9.28 -12.36 3.12
C LEU A 5 10.68 -11.75 2.96
N ASN A 6 11.52 -12.33 2.10
CA ASN A 6 12.83 -11.76 1.76
C ASN A 6 12.71 -10.41 1.03
N SER A 7 11.78 -10.27 0.09
CA SER A 7 11.53 -9.00 -0.59
C SER A 7 11.02 -7.92 0.37
N PHE A 8 10.12 -8.28 1.29
CA PHE A 8 9.63 -7.38 2.33
C PHE A 8 10.73 -6.93 3.28
N PHE A 9 11.57 -7.87 3.74
CA PHE A 9 12.73 -7.55 4.58
C PHE A 9 13.69 -6.61 3.86
N PHE A 10 13.99 -6.87 2.58
CA PHE A 10 14.87 -6.01 1.79
C PHE A 10 14.29 -4.59 1.65
N ILE A 11 12.99 -4.46 1.37
CA ILE A 11 12.29 -3.17 1.36
C ILE A 11 12.41 -2.48 2.69
N LEU A 12 12.12 -3.16 3.81
CA LEU A 12 12.18 -2.58 5.15
C LEU A 12 13.59 -2.08 5.50
N VAL A 13 14.63 -2.84 5.16
CA VAL A 13 16.03 -2.40 5.33
C VAL A 13 16.32 -1.17 4.47
N LEU A 14 15.85 -1.13 3.24
CA LEU A 14 16.12 -0.02 2.31
C LEU A 14 15.36 1.25 2.72
N THR A 15 14.11 1.11 3.19
CA THR A 15 13.23 2.24 3.52
C THR A 15 13.39 2.73 4.95
N VAL A 16 13.79 1.88 5.90
CA VAL A 16 13.96 2.24 7.32
C VAL A 16 15.41 2.09 7.75
N GLY A 17 16.05 0.96 7.44
CA GLY A 17 17.41 0.67 7.89
C GLY A 17 18.47 1.63 7.33
N ILE A 18 18.45 1.91 6.03
CA ILE A 18 19.42 2.82 5.38
C ILE A 18 19.28 4.25 5.92
N PRO A 19 18.10 4.89 5.94
CA PRO A 19 17.95 6.23 6.51
C PRO A 19 18.36 6.30 7.99
N LEU A 20 18.03 5.28 8.78
CA LEU A 20 18.38 5.24 10.21
C LEU A 20 19.90 5.15 10.41
N THR A 21 20.56 4.28 9.66
CA THR A 21 22.02 4.14 9.71
C THR A 21 22.70 5.44 9.29
N LEU A 22 22.23 6.03 8.19
CA LEU A 22 22.73 7.31 7.69
C LEU A 22 22.56 8.43 8.72
N PHE A 23 21.41 8.50 9.40
CA PHE A 23 21.15 9.48 10.46
C PHE A 23 22.17 9.34 11.61
N PHE A 24 22.38 8.12 12.12
CA PHE A 24 23.32 7.91 13.23
C PHE A 24 24.78 8.18 12.84
N THR A 25 25.17 7.88 11.59
CA THR A 25 26.53 8.21 11.11
C THR A 25 26.73 9.72 10.92
N THR A 26 25.74 10.40 10.34
CA THR A 26 25.83 11.84 10.03
C THR A 26 25.66 12.72 11.27
N ARG A 27 24.89 12.30 12.28
CA ARG A 27 24.69 13.05 13.54
C ARG A 27 26.00 13.28 14.30
N ASN A 28 27.00 12.42 14.11
CA ASN A 28 28.32 12.61 14.74
C ASN A 28 29.16 13.71 14.09
N HIS A 29 28.77 14.19 12.90
CA HIS A 29 29.56 15.11 12.08
C HIS A 29 28.86 16.45 11.83
N ILE A 30 27.52 16.50 11.94
CA ILE A 30 26.69 17.65 11.61
C ILE A 30 25.56 17.80 12.65
N GLU A 31 25.04 19.00 12.84
CA GLU A 31 23.88 19.25 13.72
C GLU A 31 22.66 18.42 13.29
N ALA A 32 21.86 17.99 14.28
CA ALA A 32 20.75 17.05 14.10
C ALA A 32 19.75 17.49 13.02
N MET A 33 19.52 18.79 12.85
CA MET A 33 18.65 19.33 11.80
C MET A 33 19.14 18.94 10.40
N TYR A 34 20.41 19.17 10.10
CA TYR A 34 20.98 18.91 8.79
C TYR A 34 21.06 17.40 8.51
N SER A 35 21.33 16.59 9.53
CA SER A 35 21.29 15.13 9.42
C SER A 35 19.89 14.63 9.03
N LEU A 36 18.84 15.17 9.65
CA LEU A 36 17.45 14.82 9.32
C LEU A 36 17.06 15.27 7.91
N LEU A 37 17.46 16.48 7.49
CA LEU A 37 17.20 16.97 6.14
C LEU A 37 17.89 16.11 5.07
N ILE A 38 19.15 15.72 5.28
CA ILE A 38 19.86 14.82 4.36
C ILE A 38 19.16 13.46 4.29
N CYS A 39 18.68 12.94 5.41
CA CYS A 39 17.92 11.70 5.43
C CYS A 39 16.57 11.83 4.71
N ALA A 40 15.90 12.98 4.80
CA ALA A 40 14.62 13.24 4.13
C ALA A 40 14.73 13.24 2.60
N ILE A 41 15.89 13.64 2.06
CA ILE A 41 16.13 13.72 0.61
C ILE A 41 16.02 12.32 -0.03
N LEU A 42 16.45 11.27 0.65
CA LEU A 42 16.43 9.89 0.11
C LEU A 42 15.00 9.38 -0.17
N PRO A 43 14.06 9.35 0.81
CA PRO A 43 12.66 9.03 0.55
C PRO A 43 12.00 9.96 -0.47
N LEU A 44 12.34 11.25 -0.47
CA LEU A 44 11.80 12.20 -1.45
C LEU A 44 12.21 11.84 -2.88
N LEU A 45 13.51 11.60 -3.11
CA LEU A 45 14.02 11.18 -4.42
C LEU A 45 13.37 9.89 -4.88
N TYR A 46 13.22 8.91 -3.98
CA TYR A 46 12.54 7.66 -4.27
C TYR A 46 11.06 7.88 -4.63
N THR A 47 10.35 8.70 -3.85
CA THR A 47 8.93 9.03 -4.11
C THR A 47 8.76 9.72 -5.47
N ILE A 48 9.63 10.68 -5.79
CA ILE A 48 9.62 11.39 -7.08
C ILE A 48 9.92 10.41 -8.22
N TYR A 49 10.96 9.58 -8.09
CA TYR A 49 11.29 8.56 -9.08
C TYR A 49 10.12 7.60 -9.32
N PHE A 50 9.52 7.09 -8.24
CA PHE A 50 8.40 6.16 -8.32
C PHE A 50 7.16 6.82 -8.92
N LEU A 51 6.89 8.08 -8.56
CA LEU A 51 5.80 8.87 -9.14
C LEU A 51 5.99 9.07 -10.65
N PHE A 52 7.19 9.44 -11.11
CA PHE A 52 7.45 9.62 -12.54
C PHE A 52 7.41 8.30 -13.32
N ARG A 53 8.01 7.22 -12.77
CA ARG A 53 8.15 5.94 -13.48
C ARG A 53 6.87 5.12 -13.48
N HIS A 54 6.16 5.08 -12.35
CA HIS A 54 4.99 4.22 -12.13
C HIS A 54 3.67 4.99 -12.14
N ARG A 55 3.70 6.33 -12.15
CA ARG A 55 2.51 7.20 -12.06
C ARG A 55 1.59 6.86 -10.88
N LYS A 56 2.20 6.39 -9.81
CA LYS A 56 1.55 6.05 -8.55
C LYS A 56 2.30 6.76 -7.44
N ILE A 57 1.57 7.34 -6.50
CA ILE A 57 2.18 7.91 -5.29
C ILE A 57 2.50 6.74 -4.38
N ASP A 58 3.78 6.57 -4.03
CA ASP A 58 4.16 5.68 -2.94
C ASP A 58 3.88 6.39 -1.61
N ILE A 59 2.77 6.01 -1.01
CA ILE A 59 2.23 6.66 0.19
C ILE A 59 3.19 6.45 1.37
N PHE A 60 3.89 5.32 1.46
CA PHE A 60 4.84 5.06 2.54
C PHE A 60 6.03 6.00 2.47
N SER A 61 6.66 6.12 1.31
CA SER A 61 7.80 7.03 1.12
C SER A 61 7.42 8.50 1.31
N PHE A 62 6.20 8.88 0.92
CA PHE A 62 5.66 10.22 1.17
C PHE A 62 5.43 10.50 2.66
N LEU A 63 4.87 9.54 3.42
CA LEU A 63 4.69 9.68 4.87
C LEU A 63 6.03 9.77 5.61
N MET A 64 7.01 8.94 5.23
CA MET A 64 8.37 8.99 5.79
C MET A 64 9.04 10.35 5.52
N PHE A 65 8.89 10.88 4.31
CA PHE A 65 9.40 12.20 3.97
C PHE A 65 8.78 13.31 4.85
N LEU A 66 7.46 13.29 5.04
CA LEU A 66 6.78 14.24 5.91
C LEU A 66 7.24 14.13 7.37
N ASP A 67 7.42 12.91 7.88
CA ASP A 67 7.94 12.69 9.23
C ASP A 67 9.34 13.29 9.40
N TYR A 68 10.24 13.10 8.43
CA TYR A 68 11.58 13.70 8.47
C TYR A 68 11.56 15.24 8.39
N ILE A 69 10.67 15.85 7.59
CA ILE A 69 10.51 17.31 7.60
C ILE A 69 10.08 17.79 8.99
N ILE A 70 9.05 17.16 9.55
CA ILE A 70 8.51 17.52 10.87
C ILE A 70 9.60 17.34 11.93
N ALA A 71 10.40 16.26 11.84
CA ALA A 71 11.57 16.03 12.69
C ALA A 71 12.61 17.15 12.59
N GLY A 72 12.94 17.57 11.36
CA GLY A 72 13.87 18.65 11.10
C GLY A 72 13.40 19.97 11.69
N VAL A 73 12.14 20.35 11.44
CA VAL A 73 11.53 21.58 11.98
C VAL A 73 11.57 21.61 13.51
N VAL A 74 11.34 20.48 14.18
CA VAL A 74 11.35 20.45 15.64
C VAL A 74 12.74 20.48 16.23
N SER A 75 13.74 19.95 15.53
CA SER A 75 15.13 20.12 15.96
C SER A 75 15.54 21.60 16.05
N LEU A 76 14.85 22.52 15.36
CA LEU A 76 15.05 23.96 15.52
C LEU A 76 14.44 24.53 16.80
N ALA A 77 13.37 23.93 17.31
CA ALA A 77 12.64 24.40 18.48
C ALA A 77 13.17 23.79 19.80
N THR A 78 14.45 23.40 19.83
CA THR A 78 15.07 22.65 20.93
C THR A 78 14.87 23.36 22.27
N GLY A 79 14.18 22.70 23.21
CA GLY A 79 14.12 23.11 24.62
C GLY A 79 12.72 23.14 25.26
N ASP A 80 11.64 23.18 24.47
CA ASP A 80 10.28 23.14 25.02
C ASP A 80 9.59 21.79 24.78
N ALA A 81 9.36 21.05 25.87
CA ALA A 81 8.61 19.80 25.86
C ALA A 81 7.20 19.94 25.27
N THR A 82 6.60 21.13 25.32
CA THR A 82 5.30 21.41 24.68
C THR A 82 5.39 21.24 23.16
N VAL A 83 6.46 21.76 22.55
CA VAL A 83 6.67 21.69 21.10
C VAL A 83 6.93 20.25 20.67
N THR A 84 7.66 19.48 21.48
CA THR A 84 7.88 18.04 21.22
C THR A 84 6.56 17.25 21.26
N ILE A 85 5.69 17.48 22.25
CA ILE A 85 4.40 16.77 22.32
C ILE A 85 3.49 17.15 21.15
N LEU A 86 3.41 18.44 20.81
CA LEU A 86 2.62 18.91 19.67
C LEU A 86 3.13 18.36 18.34
N ARG A 87 4.45 18.22 18.18
CA ARG A 87 5.04 17.56 17.01
C ARG A 87 4.53 16.15 16.82
N ASP A 88 4.66 15.31 17.85
CA ASP A 88 4.35 13.89 17.72
C ASP A 88 2.86 13.71 17.36
N SER A 89 2.01 14.62 17.82
CA SER A 89 0.60 14.71 17.40
C SER A 89 0.38 15.32 16.01
N ALA A 90 1.25 16.21 15.53
CA ALA A 90 1.14 16.79 14.20
C ALA A 90 1.38 15.74 13.11
N VAL A 91 2.28 14.77 13.35
CA VAL A 91 2.47 13.64 12.44
C VAL A 91 1.19 12.82 12.33
N THR A 92 0.52 12.50 13.45
CA THR A 92 -0.75 11.77 13.42
C THR A 92 -1.85 12.55 12.69
N ALA A 93 -1.90 13.88 12.87
CA ALA A 93 -2.79 14.75 12.12
C ALA A 93 -2.53 14.70 10.60
N VAL A 94 -1.27 14.79 10.18
CA VAL A 94 -0.89 14.72 8.76
C VAL A 94 -1.26 13.37 8.16
N VAL A 95 -0.99 12.27 8.87
CA VAL A 95 -1.42 10.92 8.44
C VAL A 95 -2.94 10.89 8.29
N SER A 96 -3.69 11.41 9.26
CA SER A 96 -5.16 11.45 9.20
C SER A 96 -5.68 12.22 7.98
N LEU A 97 -5.04 13.33 7.61
CA LEU A 97 -5.37 14.10 6.41
C LEU A 97 -5.12 13.32 5.12
N VAL A 98 -4.04 12.52 5.07
CA VAL A 98 -3.80 11.60 3.95
C VAL A 98 -4.92 10.56 3.85
N PHE A 99 -5.35 9.98 4.98
CA PHE A 99 -6.50 9.07 4.98
C PHE A 99 -7.77 9.75 4.44
N TYR A 100 -8.11 10.95 4.90
CA TYR A 100 -9.23 11.72 4.36
C TYR A 100 -9.09 12.03 2.87
N ALA A 101 -7.90 12.46 2.42
CA ALA A 101 -7.64 12.78 1.03
C ALA A 101 -7.83 11.55 0.12
N THR A 102 -7.38 10.37 0.56
CA THR A 102 -7.54 9.12 -0.21
C THR A 102 -8.99 8.62 -0.28
N MET A 103 -9.89 9.13 0.57
CA MET A 103 -11.31 8.82 0.46
C MET A 103 -12.00 9.57 -0.67
N ILE A 104 -11.44 10.68 -1.15
CA ILE A 104 -12.02 11.41 -2.27
C ILE A 104 -11.81 10.56 -3.53
N PRO A 105 -12.89 10.03 -4.15
CA PRO A 105 -12.75 9.18 -5.31
C PRO A 105 -12.39 10.02 -6.53
N ILE A 106 -11.09 10.19 -6.78
CA ILE A 106 -10.56 10.85 -7.97
C ILE A 106 -10.11 9.76 -8.94
N GLU A 107 -10.89 9.58 -10.01
CA GLU A 107 -10.59 8.69 -11.12
C GLU A 107 -10.27 9.51 -12.37
N THR A 108 -9.01 9.93 -12.49
CA THR A 108 -8.48 10.56 -13.70
C THR A 108 -7.86 9.50 -14.61
N THR A 109 -7.76 9.75 -15.91
CA THR A 109 -7.10 8.85 -16.88
C THR A 109 -5.68 8.42 -16.47
N TRP A 110 -4.99 9.25 -15.69
CA TRP A 110 -3.62 9.01 -15.22
C TRP A 110 -3.51 8.61 -13.74
N ILE A 111 -4.52 8.88 -12.92
CA ILE A 111 -4.47 8.72 -11.45
C ILE A 111 -5.78 8.11 -10.97
N LYS A 112 -5.69 6.95 -10.31
CA LYS A 112 -6.82 6.30 -9.64
C LYS A 112 -6.57 6.32 -8.13
N ILE A 113 -7.22 7.25 -7.43
CA ILE A 113 -7.13 7.32 -5.97
C ILE A 113 -8.14 6.34 -5.37
N ARG A 114 -7.65 5.45 -4.51
CA ARG A 114 -8.47 4.49 -3.76
C ARG A 114 -8.25 4.73 -2.27
N PRO A 115 -9.20 4.32 -1.41
CA PRO A 115 -9.03 4.42 0.04
C PRO A 115 -7.72 3.76 0.47
N LEU A 116 -6.96 4.44 1.32
CA LEU A 116 -5.62 3.99 1.70
C LEU A 116 -5.61 2.54 2.21
N THR A 117 -6.59 2.15 3.03
CA THR A 117 -6.69 0.79 3.55
C THR A 117 -6.83 -0.27 2.44
N PHE A 118 -7.49 0.07 1.33
CA PHE A 118 -7.59 -0.81 0.18
C PHE A 118 -6.24 -0.98 -0.50
N ILE A 119 -5.53 0.12 -0.76
CA ILE A 119 -4.19 0.11 -1.35
C ILE A 119 -3.25 -0.75 -0.50
N LEU A 120 -3.22 -0.51 0.82
CA LEU A 120 -2.42 -1.29 1.76
C LEU A 120 -2.80 -2.78 1.74
N SER A 121 -4.09 -3.10 1.72
CA SER A 121 -4.54 -4.49 1.66
C SER A 121 -4.12 -5.19 0.38
N THR A 122 -4.10 -4.48 -0.76
CA THR A 122 -3.70 -5.04 -2.04
C THR A 122 -2.20 -5.31 -2.07
N GLU A 123 -1.36 -4.41 -1.58
CA GLU A 123 0.10 -4.62 -1.53
C GLU A 123 0.50 -5.76 -0.60
N MET A 124 -0.25 -5.98 0.49
CA MET A 124 0.08 -7.01 1.49
C MET A 124 -0.46 -8.40 1.15
N LEU A 125 -1.61 -8.50 0.48
CA LEU A 125 -2.37 -9.76 0.37
C LEU A 125 -2.64 -10.21 -1.05
N ILE A 126 -2.56 -9.32 -2.04
CA ILE A 126 -2.95 -9.60 -3.42
C ILE A 126 -1.71 -9.42 -4.29
N ASP A 127 -1.37 -10.42 -5.10
CA ASP A 127 -0.37 -10.20 -6.13
C ASP A 127 -0.93 -9.20 -7.14
N ALA A 128 -0.45 -7.95 -7.07
CA ALA A 128 -0.96 -6.85 -7.89
C ALA A 128 -0.78 -7.11 -9.40
N LYS A 129 0.07 -8.07 -9.79
CA LYS A 129 0.29 -8.49 -11.18
C LYS A 129 -0.59 -9.65 -11.62
N ALA A 130 -1.34 -10.28 -10.71
CA ALA A 130 -2.22 -11.38 -11.07
C ALA A 130 -3.44 -10.87 -11.84
N THR A 131 -3.78 -11.57 -12.92
CA THR A 131 -5.00 -11.39 -13.70
C THR A 131 -6.02 -12.43 -13.27
N TYR A 132 -7.25 -12.00 -13.04
CA TYR A 132 -8.39 -12.88 -12.79
C TYR A 132 -9.14 -13.12 -14.11
N HIS A 133 -9.32 -14.39 -14.45
CA HIS A 133 -10.06 -14.84 -15.63
C HIS A 133 -11.36 -15.49 -15.16
N TRP A 134 -12.50 -15.08 -15.69
CA TRP A 134 -13.79 -15.72 -15.40
C TRP A 134 -14.69 -15.75 -16.63
N ILE A 135 -15.68 -16.64 -16.62
CA ILE A 135 -16.68 -16.74 -17.67
C ILE A 135 -18.00 -16.16 -17.17
N ASN A 136 -18.51 -15.16 -17.89
CA ASN A 136 -19.81 -14.53 -17.59
C ASN A 136 -20.98 -15.50 -17.87
N PRO A 137 -22.21 -15.22 -17.36
CA PRO A 137 -23.40 -16.02 -17.66
C PRO A 137 -23.70 -16.20 -19.15
N LYS A 138 -23.20 -15.29 -20.00
CA LYS A 138 -23.33 -15.33 -21.46
C LYS A 138 -22.28 -16.22 -22.15
N GLY A 139 -21.41 -16.90 -21.39
CA GLY A 139 -20.32 -17.73 -21.93
C GLY A 139 -19.11 -16.94 -22.46
N MET A 140 -19.10 -15.61 -22.33
CA MET A 140 -17.96 -14.78 -22.75
C MET A 140 -16.88 -14.76 -21.68
N ARG A 141 -15.62 -15.01 -22.08
CA ARG A 141 -14.43 -14.87 -21.23
C ARG A 141 -14.21 -13.39 -20.92
N GLN A 142 -13.89 -13.11 -19.67
CA GLN A 142 -13.50 -11.79 -19.20
C GLN A 142 -12.18 -11.90 -18.47
N GLU A 143 -11.37 -10.85 -18.60
CA GLU A 143 -10.05 -10.79 -17.98
C GLU A 143 -9.89 -9.41 -17.37
N MET A 144 -9.48 -9.36 -16.10
CA MET A 144 -9.17 -8.11 -15.42
C MET A 144 -8.16 -8.33 -14.31
N SER A 145 -7.39 -7.30 -13.93
CA SER A 145 -6.49 -7.41 -12.78
C SER A 145 -7.27 -7.80 -11.52
N VAL A 146 -6.71 -8.68 -10.69
CA VAL A 146 -7.34 -9.09 -9.41
C VAL A 146 -7.67 -7.87 -8.55
N VAL A 147 -6.80 -6.84 -8.58
CA VAL A 147 -6.99 -5.60 -7.81
C VAL A 147 -8.21 -4.81 -8.32
N ASP A 148 -8.39 -4.72 -9.63
CA ASP A 148 -9.54 -4.05 -10.24
C ASP A 148 -10.83 -4.86 -10.06
N TRP A 149 -10.73 -6.18 -10.14
CA TRP A 149 -11.83 -7.10 -9.89
C TRP A 149 -12.35 -6.98 -8.46
N VAL A 150 -11.47 -7.08 -7.45
CA VAL A 150 -11.86 -6.94 -6.05
C VAL A 150 -12.49 -5.57 -5.80
N TRP A 151 -11.95 -4.51 -6.41
CA TRP A 151 -12.52 -3.17 -6.32
C TRP A 151 -13.90 -3.04 -7.00
N SER A 152 -14.20 -3.85 -8.02
CA SER A 152 -15.50 -3.85 -8.71
C SER A 152 -16.66 -4.26 -7.79
N VAL A 153 -16.39 -4.98 -6.71
CA VAL A 153 -17.41 -5.46 -5.76
C VAL A 153 -17.81 -4.35 -4.77
N ARG A 154 -19.07 -3.89 -4.86
CA ARG A 154 -19.60 -2.76 -4.04
C ARG A 154 -19.39 -2.93 -2.54
N LYS A 155 -19.64 -4.13 -1.99
CA LYS A 155 -19.49 -4.40 -0.55
C LYS A 155 -18.05 -4.19 -0.09
N ILE A 156 -17.08 -4.63 -0.90
CA ILE A 156 -15.65 -4.50 -0.58
C ILE A 156 -15.23 -3.03 -0.56
N ARG A 157 -15.73 -2.22 -1.52
CA ARG A 157 -15.50 -0.77 -1.51
C ARG A 157 -16.01 -0.14 -0.22
N ILE A 158 -17.26 -0.42 0.16
CA ILE A 158 -17.86 0.14 1.37
C ILE A 158 -17.04 -0.21 2.61
N TYR A 159 -16.60 -1.46 2.77
CA TYR A 159 -15.78 -1.85 3.93
C TYR A 159 -14.47 -1.06 4.02
N HIS A 160 -13.78 -0.86 2.90
CA HIS A 160 -12.54 -0.09 2.89
C HIS A 160 -12.76 1.42 3.06
N TYR A 161 -13.87 1.98 2.55
CA TYR A 161 -14.24 3.36 2.85
C TYR A 161 -14.53 3.55 4.34
N CYS A 162 -15.31 2.67 4.95
CA CYS A 162 -15.61 2.73 6.38
C CYS A 162 -14.35 2.58 7.23
N LEU A 163 -13.46 1.64 6.90
CA LEU A 163 -12.22 1.43 7.62
C LEU A 163 -11.26 2.62 7.47
N THR A 164 -11.13 3.18 6.27
CA THR A 164 -10.30 4.38 6.01
C THR A 164 -10.85 5.59 6.74
N CYS A 165 -12.18 5.76 6.75
CA CYS A 165 -12.85 6.82 7.52
C CYS A 165 -12.59 6.67 9.02
N GLY A 166 -12.71 5.45 9.55
CA GLY A 166 -12.38 5.14 10.94
C GLY A 166 -10.97 5.59 11.30
N TRP A 167 -9.96 5.16 10.52
CA TRP A 167 -8.57 5.59 10.70
C TRP A 167 -8.41 7.11 10.65
N ALA A 168 -9.02 7.77 9.67
CA ALA A 168 -8.94 9.22 9.53
C ALA A 168 -9.53 9.95 10.75
N THR A 169 -10.70 9.51 11.21
CA THR A 169 -11.41 10.14 12.33
C THR A 169 -10.72 9.90 13.67
N CYS A 170 -10.25 8.69 13.94
CA CYS A 170 -9.60 8.36 15.21
C CYS A 170 -8.25 9.09 15.33
N LEU A 171 -7.41 9.07 14.30
CA LEU A 171 -6.12 9.76 14.31
C LEU A 171 -6.26 11.28 14.42
N MET A 172 -7.25 11.86 13.71
CA MET A 172 -7.55 13.29 13.86
C MET A 172 -8.09 13.60 15.26
N GLY A 173 -8.90 12.70 15.83
CA GLY A 173 -9.39 12.80 17.20
C GLY A 173 -8.25 12.79 18.23
N ASP A 174 -7.28 11.89 18.10
CA ASP A 174 -6.08 11.86 18.94
C ASP A 174 -5.33 13.21 18.90
N TYR A 175 -5.10 13.74 17.69
CA TYR A 175 -4.48 15.06 17.53
C TYR A 175 -5.27 16.16 18.25
N ILE A 176 -6.58 16.26 18.02
CA ILE A 176 -7.43 17.27 18.65
C ILE A 176 -7.40 17.15 20.17
N VAL A 177 -7.53 15.93 20.70
CA VAL A 177 -7.47 15.67 22.14
C VAL A 177 -6.14 16.12 22.73
N ARG A 178 -5.01 15.82 22.07
CA ARG A 178 -3.68 16.24 22.52
C ARG A 178 -3.51 17.76 22.48
N VAL A 179 -3.96 18.43 21.42
CA VAL A 179 -3.92 19.90 21.33
C VAL A 179 -4.74 20.54 22.44
N VAL A 180 -5.95 20.03 22.71
CA VAL A 180 -6.81 20.51 23.80
C VAL A 180 -6.15 20.28 25.17
N MET A 181 -5.58 19.09 25.42
CA MET A 181 -4.85 18.83 26.67
C MET A 181 -3.68 19.81 26.85
N VAL A 182 -2.90 20.07 25.80
CA VAL A 182 -1.75 20.99 25.88
C VAL A 182 -2.16 22.45 26.09
N THR A 183 -3.27 22.89 25.49
CA THR A 183 -3.63 24.32 25.45
C THR A 183 -4.65 24.74 26.52
N ALA A 184 -5.53 23.82 26.93
CA ALA A 184 -6.68 24.13 27.77
C ALA A 184 -6.59 23.52 29.17
N THR A 185 -5.55 22.76 29.49
CA THR A 185 -5.42 22.11 30.79
C THR A 185 -4.04 22.33 31.41
N ASP A 186 -4.00 22.53 32.72
CA ASP A 186 -2.76 22.64 33.52
C ASP A 186 -2.16 21.27 33.87
N ILE A 187 -2.41 20.25 33.04
CA ILE A 187 -1.91 18.89 33.26
C ILE A 187 -0.39 18.87 33.04
N SER A 188 0.32 18.07 33.85
CA SER A 188 1.75 17.85 33.68
C SER A 188 2.06 17.33 32.27
N LYS A 189 3.12 17.86 31.64
CA LYS A 189 3.56 17.45 30.30
C LYS A 189 3.82 15.94 30.21
N HIS A 190 4.30 15.33 31.30
CA HIS A 190 4.50 13.88 31.38
C HIS A 190 3.19 13.10 31.26
N ASP A 191 2.13 13.57 31.92
CA ASP A 191 0.84 12.88 31.95
C ASP A 191 0.08 13.05 30.63
N ILE A 192 0.27 14.20 29.95
CA ILE A 192 -0.21 14.42 28.57
C ILE A 192 0.45 13.42 27.62
N TYR A 193 1.77 13.26 27.70
CA TYR A 193 2.51 12.31 26.87
C TYR A 193 2.05 10.85 27.13
N LEU A 194 1.91 10.46 28.39
CA LEU A 194 1.47 9.12 28.78
C LEU A 194 0.05 8.84 28.28
N SER A 195 -0.88 9.77 28.52
CA SER A 195 -2.27 9.64 28.10
C SER A 195 -2.38 9.55 26.58
N GLY A 196 -1.68 10.43 25.85
CA GLY A 196 -1.63 10.39 24.39
C GLY A 196 -1.08 9.07 23.84
N SER A 197 -0.04 8.53 24.47
CA SER A 197 0.54 7.23 24.08
C SER A 197 -0.44 6.08 24.30
N ILE A 198 -1.16 6.08 25.42
CA ILE A 198 -2.18 5.07 25.73
C ILE A 198 -3.34 5.15 24.74
N ILE A 199 -3.84 6.35 24.42
CA ILE A 199 -4.93 6.56 23.45
C ILE A 199 -4.54 5.99 22.09
N VAL A 200 -3.34 6.32 21.58
CA VAL A 200 -2.87 5.79 20.29
C VAL A 200 -2.71 4.28 20.33
N MET A 201 -2.19 3.69 21.42
CA MET A 201 -2.11 2.23 21.51
C MET A 201 -3.49 1.56 21.45
N ILE A 202 -4.49 2.11 22.17
CA ILE A 202 -5.86 1.60 22.15
C ILE A 202 -6.43 1.71 20.73
N GLU A 203 -6.28 2.86 20.08
CA GLU A 203 -6.72 3.09 18.71
C GLU A 203 -6.10 2.09 17.75
N LEU A 204 -4.78 1.89 17.82
CA LEU A 204 -4.05 0.93 16.98
C LEU A 204 -4.60 -0.49 17.15
N VAL A 205 -4.86 -0.92 18.39
CA VAL A 205 -5.43 -2.25 18.67
C VAL A 205 -6.83 -2.36 18.05
N ILE A 206 -7.71 -1.40 18.32
CA ILE A 206 -9.09 -1.42 17.80
C ILE A 206 -9.09 -1.44 16.26
N MET A 207 -8.33 -0.56 15.64
CA MET A 207 -8.30 -0.42 14.19
C MET A 207 -7.63 -1.61 13.50
N THR A 208 -6.65 -2.24 14.14
CA THR A 208 -6.06 -3.49 13.65
C THR A 208 -7.09 -4.62 13.69
N VAL A 209 -7.84 -4.76 14.78
CA VAL A 209 -8.91 -5.76 14.89
C VAL A 209 -9.98 -5.53 13.82
N LEU A 210 -10.43 -4.29 13.62
CA LEU A 210 -11.36 -3.93 12.55
C LEU A 210 -10.79 -4.24 11.16
N GLY A 211 -9.50 -3.97 10.93
CA GLY A 211 -8.80 -4.33 9.69
C GLY A 211 -8.81 -5.82 9.41
N VAL A 212 -8.54 -6.65 10.43
CA VAL A 212 -8.62 -8.12 10.32
C VAL A 212 -10.05 -8.56 10.00
N ILE A 213 -11.06 -7.99 10.66
CA ILE A 213 -12.47 -8.27 10.38
C ILE A 213 -12.80 -7.95 8.91
N VAL A 214 -12.42 -6.76 8.43
CA VAL A 214 -12.61 -6.35 7.03
C VAL A 214 -11.90 -7.28 6.06
N ALA A 215 -10.69 -7.74 6.36
CA ALA A 215 -9.96 -8.69 5.54
C ALA A 215 -10.69 -10.05 5.44
N VAL A 216 -11.20 -10.56 6.57
CA VAL A 216 -12.01 -11.80 6.61
C VAL A 216 -13.32 -11.63 5.83
N MET A 217 -14.02 -10.51 6.03
CA MET A 217 -15.25 -10.20 5.31
C MET A 217 -15.03 -10.06 3.80
N THR A 218 -13.94 -9.43 3.39
CA THR A 218 -13.53 -9.30 1.99
C THR A 218 -13.35 -10.69 1.39
N ARG A 219 -12.60 -11.58 2.03
CA ARG A 219 -12.43 -12.97 1.56
C ARG A 219 -13.77 -13.71 1.43
N ARG A 220 -14.69 -13.54 2.38
CA ARG A 220 -16.02 -14.15 2.32
C ARG A 220 -16.85 -13.64 1.15
N VAL A 221 -16.90 -12.32 0.97
CA VAL A 221 -17.64 -11.67 -0.11
C VAL A 221 -17.05 -12.04 -1.48
N THR A 222 -15.73 -12.05 -1.61
CA THR A 222 -15.06 -12.47 -2.85
C THR A 222 -15.42 -13.91 -3.19
N ARG A 223 -15.37 -14.84 -2.22
CA ARG A 223 -15.77 -16.24 -2.45
C ARG A 223 -17.24 -16.39 -2.86
N GLN A 224 -18.14 -15.61 -2.24
CA GLN A 224 -19.56 -15.60 -2.61
C GLN A 224 -19.73 -15.10 -4.04
N TRP A 225 -19.08 -13.98 -4.39
CA TRP A 225 -19.14 -13.42 -5.73
C TRP A 225 -18.68 -14.42 -6.79
N VAL A 226 -17.57 -15.13 -6.56
CA VAL A 226 -17.06 -16.17 -7.47
C VAL A 226 -18.11 -17.26 -7.68
N ARG A 227 -18.70 -17.78 -6.60
CA ARG A 227 -19.74 -18.83 -6.70
C ARG A 227 -20.96 -18.39 -7.51
N ASP A 228 -21.36 -17.14 -7.39
CA ASP A 228 -22.59 -16.64 -8.01
C ASP A 228 -22.38 -16.18 -9.47
N ASN A 229 -21.16 -15.76 -9.83
CA ASN A 229 -20.88 -15.05 -11.08
C ASN A 229 -19.82 -15.72 -11.97
N ASP A 230 -19.04 -16.65 -11.44
CA ASP A 230 -18.03 -17.37 -12.20
C ASP A 230 -18.59 -18.69 -12.73
N TYR A 231 -18.85 -18.74 -14.03
CA TYR A 231 -19.37 -19.93 -14.71
C TYR A 231 -18.26 -20.77 -15.35
N THR A 232 -17.00 -20.57 -14.96
CA THR A 232 -15.87 -21.30 -15.51
C THR A 232 -16.02 -22.81 -15.34
N GLU A 233 -16.51 -23.31 -14.21
CA GLU A 233 -16.78 -24.75 -14.06
C GLU A 233 -17.90 -25.26 -15.00
N LYS A 234 -18.91 -24.42 -15.26
CA LYS A 234 -20.06 -24.79 -16.11
C LYS A 234 -19.72 -24.82 -17.60
N TYR A 235 -18.86 -23.91 -18.06
CA TYR A 235 -18.48 -23.76 -19.47
C TYR A 235 -17.04 -24.23 -19.79
N GLY A 236 -16.23 -24.54 -18.77
CA GLY A 236 -14.82 -24.87 -18.92
C GLY A 236 -14.56 -26.06 -19.84
N TRP A 237 -15.40 -27.10 -19.73
CA TRP A 237 -15.32 -28.28 -20.60
C TRP A 237 -15.60 -27.98 -22.09
N LYS A 238 -16.47 -27.00 -22.39
CA LYS A 238 -16.76 -26.58 -23.78
C LYS A 238 -15.60 -25.78 -24.38
N MET A 239 -14.87 -25.03 -23.55
CA MET A 239 -13.70 -24.27 -23.98
C MET A 239 -12.46 -25.15 -24.15
N GLU A 240 -12.31 -26.20 -23.34
CA GLU A 240 -11.27 -27.24 -23.54
C GLU A 240 -11.41 -27.90 -24.92
N GLN A 241 -12.65 -28.18 -25.34
CA GLN A 241 -12.98 -28.77 -26.65
C GLN A 241 -12.82 -27.80 -27.85
N LEU A 242 -12.82 -26.49 -27.60
CA LEU A 242 -12.66 -25.45 -28.62
C LEU A 242 -11.23 -24.89 -28.66
N ARG A 243 -10.32 -25.39 -27.83
CA ARG A 243 -8.90 -25.11 -27.94
C ARG A 243 -8.45 -25.73 -29.27
N PRO A 244 -8.05 -24.95 -30.29
CA PRO A 244 -7.52 -25.53 -31.52
C PRO A 244 -6.32 -26.39 -31.13
N TYR A 245 -6.21 -27.54 -31.76
CA TYR A 245 -5.11 -28.49 -31.64
C TYR A 245 -3.84 -27.84 -32.24
N HIS A 246 -3.28 -26.81 -31.60
CA HIS A 246 -2.03 -26.15 -32.01
C HIS A 246 -0.82 -26.69 -31.24
N HIS A 247 -0.80 -28.01 -31.00
CA HIS A 247 0.34 -28.67 -30.36
C HIS A 247 1.04 -29.69 -31.26
N GLU A 248 0.68 -29.79 -32.54
CA GLU A 248 1.36 -30.69 -33.49
C GLU A 248 1.90 -29.97 -34.76
N GLU A 249 1.57 -28.70 -35.01
CA GLU A 249 2.08 -27.99 -36.20
C GLU A 249 3.43 -27.28 -35.95
N GLU A 250 3.75 -26.83 -34.73
CA GLU A 250 5.05 -26.19 -34.43
C GLU A 250 6.21 -27.19 -34.33
N GLU A 251 5.98 -28.44 -33.90
CA GLU A 251 7.04 -29.48 -33.90
C GLU A 251 7.32 -30.04 -35.31
N VAL A 252 6.31 -30.06 -36.20
CA VAL A 252 6.49 -30.51 -37.60
C VAL A 252 7.17 -29.42 -38.45
N GLU A 253 6.86 -28.14 -38.22
CA GLU A 253 7.61 -27.03 -38.87
C GLU A 253 9.07 -26.94 -38.36
N GLU A 254 9.36 -27.22 -37.08
CA GLU A 254 10.76 -27.26 -36.60
C GLU A 254 11.54 -28.48 -37.13
N GLU A 255 10.91 -29.65 -37.30
CA GLU A 255 11.57 -30.81 -37.93
C GLU A 255 11.78 -30.63 -39.45
N GLU A 256 10.81 -30.09 -40.20
CA GLU A 256 10.99 -29.81 -41.64
C GLU A 256 12.06 -28.72 -41.89
N VAL A 257 12.13 -27.69 -41.04
CA VAL A 257 13.15 -26.64 -41.14
C VAL A 257 14.55 -27.15 -40.77
N LEU A 258 14.66 -28.17 -39.90
CA LEU A 258 15.94 -28.79 -39.56
C LEU A 258 16.45 -29.75 -40.64
N GLU A 259 15.58 -30.51 -41.32
CA GLU A 259 15.96 -31.34 -42.47
C GLU A 259 16.40 -30.49 -43.68
N GLU A 260 15.72 -29.36 -43.95
CA GLU A 260 16.07 -28.49 -45.10
C GLU A 260 17.42 -27.77 -44.91
N VAL A 261 17.88 -27.59 -43.67
CA VAL A 261 19.17 -26.94 -43.35
C VAL A 261 20.36 -27.91 -43.41
N GLU A 262 20.14 -29.22 -43.22
CA GLU A 262 21.20 -30.23 -43.39
C GLU A 262 21.55 -30.46 -44.87
N ASP A 263 20.57 -30.40 -45.78
CA ASP A 263 20.80 -30.64 -47.22
C ASP A 263 21.52 -29.47 -47.94
N VAL A 264 21.51 -28.26 -47.37
CA VAL A 264 22.17 -27.09 -47.97
C VAL A 264 23.68 -27.01 -47.64
N ASN A 265 24.17 -27.81 -46.68
CA ASN A 265 25.58 -27.80 -46.25
C ASN A 265 26.47 -28.88 -46.92
N VAL A 266 25.97 -29.57 -47.95
CA VAL A 266 26.74 -30.58 -48.70
C VAL A 266 26.83 -30.22 -50.19
N VAL A 267 27.44 -29.07 -50.52
CA VAL A 267 28.04 -28.79 -51.85
C VAL A 267 29.30 -27.95 -51.69
#